data_AF-F2NLT6-F1
#
_entry.id   AF-F2NLT6-F1
#
_cell.length_a   1.000
_cell.length_b   1.000
_cell.length_c   1.000
_cell.angle_alpha   90.00
_cell.angle_beta   90.00
_cell.angle_gamma   90.00
#
_symmetry.space_group_name_H-M   'P 1'
#
loop_
_entity.id
_entity.type
_entity.pdbx_description
1 polymer ?
#
loop_
_entity_poly.entity_id
_entity_poly.type
_entity_poly.pdbx_seq_one_letter_code
_entity_poly.pdbx_strand_id
1 'polypeptide(L)'
;MKKTTGFTLVELAIVIVIIGVLAAVAVPRFLSTTGSAIDAQVEATASAIKSAYAIYLAENKGEKPTCNELLSSVGELTVKGDKATGTKDANLKVDCDGNPASDVYVFNPNAKTYTKKSSAYHVKFQ
;
A
#
# COMPACT_ATOMS: atom_id res chain seq x y z
N MET A 1 47.67 -33.62 -19.94
CA MET A 1 47.42 -33.46 -18.49
C MET A 1 46.57 -32.20 -18.30
N LYS A 2 45.35 -32.32 -17.77
CA LYS A 2 44.43 -31.20 -17.57
C LYS A 2 44.70 -30.62 -16.18
N LYS A 3 45.26 -29.40 -16.08
CA LYS A 3 45.43 -28.71 -14.78
C LYS A 3 44.03 -28.35 -14.26
N THR A 4 43.60 -28.98 -13.17
CA THR A 4 42.46 -28.52 -12.38
C THR A 4 42.89 -27.30 -11.58
N THR A 5 42.55 -26.11 -12.06
CA THR A 5 42.59 -24.88 -11.27
C THR A 5 41.39 -24.91 -10.32
N GLY A 6 41.65 -25.21 -9.05
CA GLY A 6 40.66 -25.10 -7.97
C GLY A 6 40.64 -23.68 -7.40
N PHE A 7 39.47 -23.26 -6.91
CA PHE A 7 39.28 -22.03 -6.14
C PHE A 7 40.09 -22.10 -4.84
N THR A 8 40.77 -21.02 -4.46
CA THR A 8 41.47 -20.97 -3.17
C THR A 8 40.48 -20.71 -2.03
N LEU A 9 40.77 -21.24 -0.84
CA LEU A 9 39.96 -20.95 0.36
C LEU A 9 39.97 -19.45 0.70
N VAL A 10 41.07 -18.75 0.38
CA VAL A 10 41.21 -17.31 0.60
C VAL A 10 40.28 -16.52 -0.33
N GLU A 11 40.15 -16.93 -1.60
CA GLU A 11 39.21 -16.30 -2.55
C GLU A 11 37.75 -16.45 -2.09
N LEU A 12 37.37 -17.62 -1.56
CA LEU A 12 36.02 -17.79 -1.03
C LEU A 12 35.81 -16.95 0.25
N ALA A 13 36.83 -16.88 1.11
CA ALA A 13 36.78 -16.12 2.37
C ALA A 13 36.61 -14.61 2.14
N ILE A 14 37.31 -14.02 1.17
CA ILE A 14 37.18 -12.57 0.90
C ILE A 14 35.80 -12.23 0.30
N VAL A 15 35.23 -13.12 -0.53
CA VAL A 15 33.92 -12.91 -1.13
C VAL A 15 32.81 -12.87 -0.07
N ILE A 16 32.81 -13.81 0.89
CA ILE A 16 31.81 -13.83 1.96
C ILE A 16 31.92 -12.60 2.87
N VAL A 17 33.14 -12.08 3.09
CA VAL A 17 33.36 -10.85 3.87
C VAL A 17 32.78 -9.64 3.14
N ILE A 18 33.02 -9.51 1.83
CA ILE A 18 32.47 -8.42 1.02
C ILE A 18 30.95 -8.49 0.98
N ILE A 19 30.37 -9.67 0.71
CA ILE A 19 28.91 -9.87 0.72
C ILE A 19 28.33 -9.57 2.11
N GLY A 20 29.03 -9.94 3.19
CA GLY A 20 28.64 -9.65 4.57
C GLY A 20 28.52 -8.15 4.85
N VAL A 21 29.52 -7.35 4.42
CA VAL A 21 29.49 -5.89 4.59
C VAL A 21 28.37 -5.27 3.76
N LEU A 22 28.20 -5.69 2.50
CA LEU A 22 27.15 -5.18 1.63
C LEU A 22 25.75 -5.52 2.15
N ALA A 23 25.55 -6.75 2.65
CA ALA A 23 24.27 -7.17 3.24
C ALA A 23 23.95 -6.38 4.51
N ALA A 24 24.94 -6.12 5.37
CA ALA A 24 24.75 -5.36 6.61
C ALA A 24 24.21 -3.94 6.36
N VAL A 25 24.62 -3.28 5.28
CA VAL A 25 24.13 -1.94 4.92
C VAL A 25 22.87 -1.97 4.04
N ALA A 26 22.69 -2.98 3.21
CA ALA A 26 21.59 -3.06 2.25
C ALA A 26 20.26 -3.48 2.91
N VAL A 27 20.29 -4.48 3.80
CA VAL A 27 19.09 -5.02 4.47
C VAL A 27 18.27 -3.95 5.20
N PRO A 28 18.84 -3.12 6.11
CA PRO A 28 18.03 -2.14 6.83
C PRO A 28 17.41 -1.09 5.89
N ARG A 29 18.12 -0.69 4.83
CA ARG A 29 17.62 0.24 3.81
C ARG A 29 16.49 -0.35 2.97
N PHE A 30 16.60 -1.63 2.62
CA PHE A 30 15.57 -2.32 1.86
C PHE A 30 14.26 -2.40 2.67
N LEU A 31 14.36 -2.76 3.96
CA LEU A 31 13.19 -2.83 4.85
C LEU A 31 12.51 -1.46 5.03
N SER A 32 13.29 -0.38 5.22
CA SER A 32 12.72 0.96 5.34
C SER A 32 12.05 1.47 4.06
N THR A 33 12.62 1.14 2.90
CA THR A 33 12.09 1.54 1.60
C THR A 33 10.78 0.84 1.30
N THR A 34 10.70 -0.46 1.58
CA THR A 34 9.46 -1.25 1.43
C THR A 34 8.35 -0.70 2.32
N GLY A 35 8.62 -0.40 3.60
CA GLY A 35 7.62 0.18 4.49
C GLY A 35 7.10 1.54 4.00
N SER A 36 8.01 2.39 3.50
CA SER A 36 7.64 3.71 2.95
C SER A 36 6.85 3.61 1.64
N ALA A 37 7.15 2.61 0.80
CA ALA A 37 6.41 2.33 -0.43
C ALA A 37 4.97 1.88 -0.13
N ILE A 38 4.76 1.10 0.93
CA ILE A 38 3.42 0.68 1.36
C ILE A 38 2.64 1.87 1.93
N ASP A 39 3.26 2.74 2.72
CA ASP A 39 2.61 3.98 3.19
C ASP A 39 2.20 4.87 1.99
N ALA A 40 3.06 5.01 0.99
CA ALA A 40 2.75 5.75 -0.24
C ALA A 40 1.59 5.12 -1.04
N GLN A 41 1.47 3.79 -1.04
CA GLN A 41 0.34 3.09 -1.66
C GLN A 41 -0.99 3.49 -0.99
N VAL A 42 -1.01 3.55 0.35
CA VAL A 42 -2.19 3.98 1.12
C VAL A 42 -2.61 5.40 0.75
N GLU A 43 -1.65 6.33 0.71
CA GLU A 43 -1.90 7.74 0.38
C GLU A 43 -2.36 7.94 -1.08
N ALA A 44 -1.79 7.16 -2.01
CA ALA A 44 -2.20 7.16 -3.41
C ALA A 44 -3.65 6.70 -3.57
N THR A 45 -4.04 5.60 -2.92
CA THR A 45 -5.42 5.10 -2.95
C THR A 45 -6.38 6.08 -2.28
N ALA A 46 -6.00 6.71 -1.16
CA ALA A 46 -6.80 7.76 -0.53
C ALA A 46 -7.03 8.96 -1.47
N SER A 47 -5.99 9.36 -2.22
CA SER A 47 -6.09 10.44 -3.22
C SER A 47 -6.98 10.06 -4.40
N ALA A 48 -6.93 8.81 -4.85
CA ALA A 48 -7.82 8.28 -5.88
C ALA A 48 -9.29 8.33 -5.43
N ILE A 49 -9.57 7.93 -4.18
CA ILE A 49 -10.91 8.00 -3.60
C ILE A 49 -11.42 9.45 -3.52
N LYS A 50 -10.56 10.39 -3.08
CA LYS A 50 -10.93 11.81 -3.04
C LYS A 50 -11.27 12.37 -4.43
N SER A 51 -10.51 11.95 -5.44
CA SER A 51 -10.76 12.34 -6.83
C SER A 51 -12.05 11.73 -7.36
N ALA A 52 -12.29 10.45 -7.09
CA ALA A 52 -13.52 9.75 -7.46
C ALA A 52 -14.76 10.39 -6.82
N TYR A 53 -14.68 10.80 -5.55
CA TYR A 53 -15.75 11.54 -4.88
C TYR A 53 -16.06 12.86 -5.59
N ALA A 54 -15.03 13.66 -5.92
CA ALA A 54 -15.21 14.94 -6.61
C ALA A 54 -15.81 14.77 -8.02
N ILE A 55 -15.39 13.73 -8.75
CA ILE A 55 -15.95 13.38 -10.06
C ILE A 55 -17.43 13.00 -9.91
N TYR A 56 -17.76 12.15 -8.93
CA TYR A 56 -19.14 11.74 -8.70
C TYR A 56 -20.05 12.96 -8.39
N LEU A 57 -19.58 13.90 -7.57
CA LEU A 57 -20.33 15.14 -7.31
C LEU A 57 -20.56 15.95 -8.60
N ALA A 58 -19.55 16.04 -9.48
CA ALA A 58 -19.67 16.77 -10.73
C ALA A 58 -20.67 16.11 -11.70
N GLU A 59 -20.70 14.78 -11.75
CA GLU A 59 -21.59 14.00 -12.60
C GLU A 59 -23.04 13.99 -12.08
N ASN A 60 -23.23 14.02 -10.76
CA ASN A 60 -24.53 13.88 -10.10
C ASN A 60 -25.05 15.21 -9.50
N LYS A 61 -24.70 16.35 -10.09
CA LYS A 61 -25.21 17.68 -9.71
C LYS A 61 -25.04 18.02 -8.22
N GLY A 62 -23.96 17.55 -7.61
CA GLY A 62 -23.63 17.77 -6.19
C GLY A 62 -24.24 16.74 -5.22
N GLU A 63 -24.92 15.70 -5.70
CA GLU A 63 -25.37 14.60 -4.86
C GLU A 63 -24.20 13.74 -4.38
N LYS A 64 -24.15 13.49 -3.07
CA LYS A 64 -23.07 12.74 -2.43
C LYS A 64 -23.24 11.23 -2.70
N PRO A 65 -22.19 10.51 -3.13
CA PRO A 65 -22.29 9.08 -3.39
C PRO A 65 -22.56 8.29 -2.10
N THR A 66 -23.25 7.16 -2.23
CA THR A 66 -23.21 6.11 -1.19
C THR A 66 -21.82 5.51 -1.10
N CYS A 67 -21.50 4.86 0.01
CA CYS A 67 -20.21 4.18 0.15
C CYS A 67 -19.97 3.13 -0.94
N ASN A 68 -20.99 2.35 -1.34
CA ASN A 68 -20.85 1.37 -2.42
C ASN A 68 -20.56 2.01 -3.77
N GLU A 69 -21.25 3.10 -4.12
CA GLU A 69 -21.03 3.81 -5.39
C GLU A 69 -19.63 4.42 -5.44
N LEU A 70 -19.21 5.06 -4.34
CA LEU A 70 -17.88 5.65 -4.25
C LEU A 70 -16.79 4.59 -4.43
N LEU A 71 -16.85 3.50 -3.68
CA LEU A 71 -15.83 2.45 -3.74
C LEU A 71 -15.83 1.70 -5.07
N SER A 72 -17.00 1.55 -5.71
CA SER A 72 -17.11 0.90 -7.02
C SER A 72 -16.61 1.79 -8.16
N SER A 73 -16.64 3.11 -8.00
CA SER A 73 -16.08 4.06 -8.97
C SER A 73 -14.54 4.06 -9.00
N VAL A 74 -13.90 3.56 -7.95
CA VAL A 74 -12.45 3.38 -7.90
C VAL A 74 -12.11 2.00 -8.46
N GLY A 75 -11.80 1.94 -9.77
CA GLY A 75 -11.65 0.70 -10.55
C GLY A 75 -10.59 -0.31 -10.12
N GLU A 76 -9.85 -0.03 -9.05
CA GLU A 76 -8.84 -0.93 -8.48
C GLU A 76 -9.33 -1.66 -7.22
N LEU A 77 -10.54 -1.38 -6.72
CA LEU A 77 -11.06 -1.96 -5.49
C LEU A 77 -12.08 -3.07 -5.75
N THR A 78 -11.87 -4.21 -5.11
CA THR A 78 -12.92 -5.23 -4.96
C THR A 78 -13.79 -4.86 -3.76
N VAL A 79 -15.07 -4.56 -3.98
CA VAL A 79 -16.01 -4.14 -2.92
C VAL A 79 -16.72 -5.36 -2.30
N LYS A 80 -16.83 -5.41 -0.96
CA LYS A 80 -17.53 -6.45 -0.20
C LYS A 80 -18.51 -5.88 0.83
N GLY A 81 -19.72 -6.46 0.85
CA GLY A 81 -20.70 -6.39 1.96
C GLY A 81 -21.43 -5.06 2.15
N ASP A 82 -22.32 -5.05 3.15
CA ASP A 82 -23.23 -3.93 3.51
C ASP A 82 -22.53 -2.73 4.15
N LYS A 83 -21.39 -2.98 4.82
CA LYS A 83 -20.43 -1.93 5.21
C LYS A 83 -19.40 -1.90 4.11
N ALA A 84 -19.62 -1.06 3.10
CA ALA A 84 -18.82 -1.08 1.89
C ALA A 84 -17.32 -1.07 2.21
N THR A 85 -16.68 -2.22 2.06
CA THR A 85 -15.24 -2.40 2.26
C THR A 85 -14.61 -2.73 0.93
N GLY A 86 -13.54 -2.03 0.57
CA GLY A 86 -12.76 -2.25 -0.64
C GLY A 86 -11.43 -2.92 -0.33
N THR A 87 -10.97 -3.82 -1.20
CA THR A 87 -9.60 -4.32 -1.18
C THR A 87 -8.98 -4.23 -2.56
N LYS A 88 -7.80 -3.61 -2.68
CA LYS A 88 -7.02 -3.58 -3.93
C LYS A 88 -6.11 -4.80 -4.08
N ASP A 89 -5.66 -5.31 -2.95
CA ASP A 89 -4.84 -6.51 -2.82
C ASP A 89 -5.10 -7.15 -1.45
N ALA A 90 -4.38 -8.23 -1.12
CA ALA A 90 -4.60 -8.96 0.14
C ALA A 90 -4.45 -8.08 1.40
N ASN A 91 -3.77 -6.94 1.30
CA ASN A 91 -3.40 -6.14 2.45
C ASN A 91 -3.96 -4.72 2.41
N LEU A 92 -4.06 -4.07 1.24
CA LEU A 92 -4.65 -2.74 1.15
C LEU A 92 -6.17 -2.80 1.31
N LYS A 93 -6.66 -2.20 2.39
CA LYS A 93 -8.07 -2.16 2.79
C LYS A 93 -8.58 -0.73 2.78
N VAL A 94 -9.81 -0.59 2.32
CA VAL A 94 -10.59 0.64 2.34
C VAL A 94 -11.88 0.34 3.07
N ASP A 95 -12.20 1.14 4.08
CA ASP A 95 -13.41 1.04 4.85
C ASP A 95 -14.14 2.37 4.75
N CYS A 96 -15.37 2.35 4.25
CA CYS A 96 -16.19 3.54 4.11
C CYS A 96 -17.32 3.49 5.16
N ASP A 97 -17.43 4.58 5.92
CA ASP A 97 -18.49 4.81 6.89
C ASP A 97 -19.40 5.97 6.42
N GLY A 98 -20.68 5.87 6.78
CA GLY A 98 -21.70 6.86 6.46
C GLY A 98 -22.45 6.57 5.16
N ASN A 99 -23.74 6.91 5.11
CA ASN A 99 -24.50 6.85 3.88
C ASN A 99 -25.41 8.09 3.77
N PRO A 100 -25.10 9.08 2.92
CA PRO A 100 -24.01 9.11 1.93
C PRO A 100 -22.61 9.07 2.55
N ALA A 101 -21.61 8.69 1.76
CA ALA A 101 -20.23 8.50 2.21
C ALA A 101 -19.69 9.77 2.90
N SER A 102 -19.35 9.66 4.18
CA SER A 102 -18.84 10.77 5.00
C SER A 102 -17.36 10.61 5.30
N ASP A 103 -16.94 9.38 5.57
CA ASP A 103 -15.61 9.06 6.08
C ASP A 103 -15.07 7.83 5.36
N VAL A 104 -13.87 7.93 4.81
CA VAL A 104 -13.18 6.77 4.22
C VAL A 104 -11.82 6.58 4.87
N TYR A 105 -11.54 5.35 5.28
CA TYR A 105 -10.33 4.92 5.95
C TYR A 105 -9.55 3.99 5.04
N VAL A 106 -8.33 4.38 4.68
CA VAL A 106 -7.42 3.56 3.87
C VAL A 106 -6.26 3.08 4.75
N PHE A 107 -6.02 1.77 4.79
CA PHE A 107 -4.96 1.18 5.61
C PHE A 107 -4.43 -0.11 5.01
N ASN A 108 -3.19 -0.45 5.35
CA ASN A 108 -2.54 -1.70 4.98
C ASN A 108 -1.85 -2.29 6.22
N PRO A 109 -2.17 -3.50 6.69
CA PRO A 109 -1.56 -4.10 7.89
C PRO A 109 -0.03 -4.21 7.87
N ASN A 110 0.59 -4.18 6.69
CA ASN A 110 2.05 -4.22 6.52
C ASN A 110 2.66 -2.82 6.34
N ALA A 111 1.85 -1.77 6.36
CA ALA A 111 2.31 -0.39 6.35
C ALA A 111 3.16 -0.10 7.59
N LYS A 112 4.00 0.94 7.50
CA LYS A 112 4.72 1.43 8.68
C LYS A 112 3.80 2.28 9.56
N THR A 113 2.93 3.07 8.94
CA THR A 113 2.09 4.06 9.65
C THR A 113 0.63 3.62 9.67
N TYR A 114 0.07 3.31 8.50
CA TYR A 114 -1.37 3.10 8.33
C TYR A 114 -1.77 1.62 8.47
N THR A 115 -1.54 1.02 9.64
CA THR A 115 -1.66 -0.45 9.83
C THR A 115 -3.09 -0.96 10.04
N LYS A 116 -4.00 -0.11 10.51
CA LYS A 116 -5.35 -0.48 10.93
C LYS A 116 -6.27 0.72 10.85
N LYS A 117 -7.60 0.50 10.89
CA LYS A 117 -8.62 1.57 10.81
C LYS A 117 -8.36 2.73 11.78
N SER A 118 -7.97 2.46 13.03
CA SER A 118 -7.70 3.53 14.02
C SER A 118 -6.42 4.33 13.78
N SER A 119 -5.57 3.88 12.86
CA SER A 119 -4.35 4.57 12.42
C SER A 119 -4.36 4.79 10.91
N ALA A 120 -5.52 4.69 10.26
CA ALA A 120 -5.68 4.76 8.82
C ALA A 120 -5.51 6.20 8.30
N TYR A 121 -5.22 6.31 7.00
CA TYR A 121 -5.37 7.59 6.33
C TYR A 121 -6.85 7.91 6.22
N HIS A 122 -7.27 9.01 6.84
CA HIS A 122 -8.68 9.41 6.90
C HIS A 122 -8.97 10.44 5.82
N VAL A 123 -9.77 10.04 4.83
CA VAL A 123 -10.34 10.94 3.84
C VAL A 123 -11.67 11.48 4.39
N LYS A 124 -11.68 12.76 4.71
CA LYS A 124 -12.89 13.50 5.09
C LYS A 124 -13.44 14.25 3.88
N PHE A 125 -14.73 14.11 3.65
CA PHE A 125 -15.45 14.88 2.65
C PHE A 125 -16.17 16.06 3.33
N GLN A 126 -16.18 17.22 2.68
CA GLN A 126 -16.97 18.39 3.10
C GLN A 126 -18.31 18.37 2.35
#